data_AF-A0A1V3J7S9-F1
#
_entry.id   AF-A0A1V3J7S9-F1
#
_cell.length_a   1.000
_cell.length_b   1.000
_cell.length_c   1.000
_cell.angle_alpha   90.00
_cell.angle_beta   90.00
_cell.angle_gamma   90.00
#
_symmetry.space_group_name_H-M   'P 1'
#
loop_
_entity.id
_entity.type
_entity.pdbx_description
1 polymer ?
#
loop_
_entity_poly.entity_id
_entity_poly.type
_entity_poly.pdbx_seq_one_letter_code
_entity_poly.pdbx_strand_id
1 'polypeptide(L)'
;MTDRFKFTEEHIEFIRLHWDKKPSDLIKLFKQKFGLTKHRTVFRKLKKRLGIPSLQHANRYTKAELDFIKENRQLPRCELAKQMSVKFGKSYNSRALQILCTKRAWKSGRNGRFQKGDNFVPIGTERLCAFRKIWLVKTGIKSYEAKHLYIWRKYHGEIPKGYVIWFKDGDTSNCTLENLEMITRTEMLWRHRLEYNSLADELKPSFDTFIKLRMRVAECKKKK
;
A
#
# COMPACT_ATOMS: atom_id res chain seq x y z
N MET A 1 20.71 46.79 -9.57
CA MET A 1 21.40 45.86 -8.64
C MET A 1 20.59 45.82 -7.35
N THR A 2 19.99 44.68 -6.99
CA THR A 2 19.19 44.58 -5.77
C THR A 2 20.09 44.55 -4.55
N ASP A 3 19.96 45.55 -3.69
CA ASP A 3 20.75 45.64 -2.47
C ASP A 3 20.51 44.41 -1.58
N ARG A 4 21.59 43.73 -1.20
CA ARG A 4 21.51 42.45 -0.48
C ARG A 4 21.29 42.76 0.99
N PHE A 5 20.11 42.40 1.50
CA PHE A 5 19.75 42.60 2.92
C PHE A 5 20.88 42.21 3.89
N LYS A 6 21.35 43.18 4.68
CA LYS A 6 22.34 42.99 5.74
C LYS A 6 21.64 43.02 7.11
N PHE A 7 22.09 42.17 8.02
CA PHE A 7 21.63 42.22 9.40
C PHE A 7 22.37 43.36 10.12
N THR A 8 21.61 44.27 10.75
CA THR A 8 22.12 45.30 11.65
C THR A 8 22.61 44.69 12.96
N GLU A 9 23.39 45.44 13.75
CA GLU A 9 23.90 44.97 15.04
C GLU A 9 22.76 44.65 16.01
N GLU A 10 21.67 45.44 16.00
CA GLU A 10 20.46 45.18 16.80
C GLU A 10 19.81 43.82 16.48
N HIS A 11 19.79 43.44 15.20
CA HIS A 11 19.29 42.12 14.80
C HIS A 11 20.20 41.00 15.32
N ILE A 12 21.51 41.21 15.30
CA ILE A 12 22.50 40.22 15.75
C ILE A 12 22.40 40.04 17.27
N GLU A 13 22.28 41.13 18.02
CA GLU A 13 22.17 41.12 19.47
C GLU A 13 20.88 40.42 19.94
N PHE A 14 19.77 40.68 19.25
CA PHE A 14 18.53 39.94 19.49
C PHE A 14 18.69 38.42 19.27
N ILE A 15 19.44 38.02 18.23
CA ILE A 15 19.68 36.60 17.92
C ILE A 15 20.63 35.97 18.95
N ARG A 16 21.58 36.73 19.51
CA ARG A 16 22.44 36.30 20.63
C ARG A 16 21.62 36.06 21.89
N LEU A 17 20.71 36.98 22.22
CA LEU A 17 19.85 36.86 23.40
C LEU A 17 18.93 35.62 23.34
N HIS A 18 18.35 35.33 22.17
CA HIS A 18 17.42 34.21 21.96
C HIS A 18 18.08 32.99 21.32
N TRP A 19 19.32 32.68 21.72
CA TRP A 19 20.05 31.54 21.17
C TRP A 19 19.39 30.18 21.50
N ASP A 20 18.71 30.11 22.65
CA ASP A 20 18.03 28.95 23.24
C ASP A 20 16.73 28.55 22.53
N LYS A 21 16.10 29.46 21.79
CA LYS A 21 14.81 29.20 21.14
C LYS A 21 14.95 28.32 19.90
N LYS A 22 13.92 27.49 19.66
CA LYS A 22 13.82 26.71 18.42
C LYS A 22 13.77 27.68 17.22
N PRO A 23 14.29 27.28 16.05
CA PRO A 23 14.30 28.16 14.87
C PRO A 23 12.91 28.68 14.46
N SER A 24 11.84 27.92 14.68
CA SER A 24 10.47 28.35 14.41
C SER A 24 10.04 29.50 15.32
N ASP A 25 10.36 29.41 16.61
CA ASP A 25 9.93 30.37 17.63
C ASP A 25 10.78 31.64 17.54
N LEU A 26 12.07 31.50 17.24
CA LEU A 26 12.95 32.62 16.94
C LEU A 26 12.44 33.47 15.76
N ILE A 27 11.93 32.84 14.70
CA ILE A 27 11.37 33.57 13.55
C ILE A 27 10.11 34.34 13.95
N LYS A 28 9.25 33.76 14.78
CA LYS A 28 8.03 34.43 15.28
C LYS A 28 8.39 35.66 16.10
N LEU A 29 9.33 35.51 17.05
CA LEU A 29 9.79 36.61 17.90
C LEU A 29 10.50 37.70 17.10
N PHE A 30 11.35 37.31 16.12
CA PHE A 30 12.03 38.26 15.24
C PHE A 30 11.05 39.06 14.38
N LYS A 31 10.00 38.39 13.85
CA LYS A 31 8.92 39.05 13.11
C LYS A 31 8.15 40.03 13.98
N GLN A 32 7.87 39.67 15.24
CA GLN A 32 7.15 40.54 16.17
C GLN A 32 7.95 41.80 16.51
N LYS A 33 9.27 41.69 16.69
CA LYS A 33 10.11 42.82 17.10
C LYS A 33 10.51 43.74 15.95
N PHE A 34 10.83 43.19 14.78
CA PHE A 34 11.40 43.95 13.66
C PHE A 34 10.50 43.99 12.41
N GLY A 35 9.32 43.36 12.43
CA GLY A 35 8.41 43.29 11.28
C GLY A 35 8.91 42.43 10.10
N LEU A 36 10.13 41.89 10.20
CA LEU A 36 10.80 41.18 9.12
C LEU A 36 10.63 39.67 9.27
N THR A 37 10.29 38.99 8.16
CA THR A 37 10.26 37.53 8.12
C THR A 37 11.42 37.01 7.28
N LYS A 38 12.31 36.22 7.87
CA LYS A 38 13.40 35.55 7.16
C LYS A 38 13.29 34.04 7.33
N HIS A 39 13.68 33.30 6.30
CA HIS A 39 13.61 31.84 6.32
C HIS A 39 14.60 31.24 7.34
N ARG A 40 14.22 30.13 8.00
CA ARG A 40 15.02 29.46 9.04
C ARG A 40 16.47 29.14 8.65
N THR A 41 16.73 28.90 7.37
CA THR A 41 18.07 28.61 6.87
C THR A 41 19.00 29.82 6.92
N VAL A 42 18.46 31.04 6.81
CA VAL A 42 19.21 32.29 6.92
C VAL A 42 19.75 32.45 8.34
N PHE A 43 18.88 32.31 9.34
CA PHE A 43 19.29 32.33 10.75
C PHE A 43 20.29 31.22 11.09
N ARG A 44 20.11 30.00 10.57
CA ARG A 44 21.06 28.90 10.76
C ARG A 44 22.45 29.24 10.21
N LYS A 45 22.52 29.80 8.99
CA LYS A 45 23.80 30.22 8.37
C LYS A 45 24.44 31.38 9.15
N LEU A 46 23.64 32.35 9.58
CA LEU A 46 24.09 33.49 10.37
C LEU A 46 24.66 33.05 11.73
N LYS A 47 23.91 32.22 12.49
CA LYS A 47 24.38 31.65 13.77
C LYS A 47 25.69 30.90 13.59
N LYS A 48 25.81 30.07 12.55
CA LYS A 48 27.06 29.35 12.23
C LYS A 48 28.23 30.30 11.94
N ARG A 49 28.00 31.37 11.17
CA ARG A 49 29.04 32.38 10.85
C ARG A 49 29.50 33.16 12.09
N LEU A 50 28.57 33.44 13.01
CA LEU A 50 28.81 34.22 14.23
C LEU A 50 29.23 33.36 15.44
N GLY A 51 29.39 32.04 15.28
CA GLY A 51 29.73 31.15 16.38
C GLY A 51 28.63 30.98 17.44
N ILE A 52 27.40 31.40 17.17
CA ILE A 52 26.29 31.30 18.13
C ILE A 52 25.83 29.83 18.21
N PRO A 53 25.84 29.22 19.41
CA PRO A 53 25.38 27.86 19.58
C PRO A 53 23.90 27.75 19.20
N SER A 54 23.57 26.65 18.53
CA SER A 54 22.18 26.28 18.29
C SER A 54 21.71 25.36 19.40
N LEU A 55 20.44 25.47 19.78
CA LEU A 55 19.80 24.51 20.69
C LEU A 55 20.06 23.08 20.19
N GLN A 56 20.83 22.30 20.94
CA GLN A 56 21.00 20.89 20.63
C GLN A 56 19.66 20.20 20.84
N HIS A 57 19.24 19.38 19.89
CA HIS A 57 18.10 18.50 20.13
C HIS A 57 18.48 17.55 21.27
N ALA A 58 17.74 17.58 22.38
CA ALA A 58 17.88 16.57 23.42
C ALA A 58 17.81 15.19 22.77
N ASN A 59 18.71 14.28 23.18
CA ASN A 59 18.63 12.90 22.73
C ASN A 59 17.22 12.40 23.02
N ARG A 60 16.51 11.96 21.98
CA ARG A 60 15.13 11.48 22.08
C ARG A 60 14.97 10.35 23.10
N TYR A 61 16.06 9.65 23.41
CA TYR A 61 16.09 8.52 24.31
C TYR A 61 17.03 8.77 25.50
N THR A 62 16.60 8.39 26.69
CA THR A 62 17.42 8.34 27.91
C THR A 62 18.45 7.21 27.83
N LYS A 63 19.45 7.22 28.71
CA LYS A 63 20.45 6.13 28.77
C LYS A 63 19.81 4.77 29.05
N ALA A 64 18.89 4.71 30.03
CA ALA A 64 18.14 3.50 30.36
C ALA A 64 17.29 2.97 29.19
N GLU A 65 16.68 3.87 28.40
CA GLU A 65 15.94 3.49 27.18
C GLU A 65 16.88 2.91 26.11
N LEU A 66 18.06 3.51 25.94
CA LEU A 66 19.06 3.04 24.97
C LEU A 66 19.64 1.67 25.34
N ASP A 67 19.91 1.43 26.62
CA ASP A 67 20.42 0.15 27.11
C ASP A 67 19.37 -0.94 26.93
N PHE A 68 18.10 -0.65 27.25
CA PHE A 68 16.98 -1.56 26.99
C PHE A 68 16.83 -1.92 25.51
N ILE A 69 16.97 -0.94 24.60
CA ILE A 69 16.92 -1.18 23.15
C ILE A 69 18.08 -2.08 22.70
N LYS A 70 19.28 -1.88 23.26
CA LYS A 70 20.48 -2.64 22.91
C LYS A 70 20.35 -4.10 23.35
N GLU A 71 19.87 -4.35 24.56
CA GLU A 71 19.59 -5.69 25.09
C GLU A 71 18.53 -6.40 24.25
N ASN A 72 17.45 -5.70 23.90
CA ASN A 72 16.31 -6.24 23.16
C ASN A 72 16.43 -6.09 21.63
N ARG A 73 17.65 -5.94 21.11
CA ARG A 73 17.89 -5.67 19.67
C ARG A 73 17.39 -6.79 18.76
N GLN A 74 17.19 -8.00 19.29
CA GLN A 74 16.70 -9.15 18.53
C GLN A 74 15.19 -9.14 18.34
N LEU A 75 14.41 -8.36 19.10
CA LEU A 75 12.95 -8.33 18.93
C LEU A 75 12.54 -7.60 17.64
N PRO A 76 11.40 -8.00 17.02
CA PRO A 76 10.72 -7.21 16.01
C PRO A 76 10.49 -5.77 16.52
N ARG A 77 10.70 -4.76 15.66
CA ARG A 77 10.64 -3.36 16.08
C ARG A 77 9.26 -2.92 16.58
N CYS A 78 8.20 -3.56 16.10
CA CYS A 78 6.84 -3.35 16.59
C CYS A 78 6.68 -3.84 18.04
N GLU A 79 7.15 -5.06 18.33
CA GLU A 79 7.11 -5.62 19.69
C GLU A 79 8.01 -4.86 20.65
N LEU A 80 9.22 -4.51 20.21
CA LEU A 80 10.13 -3.68 21.01
C LEU A 80 9.47 -2.35 21.42
N ALA A 81 8.77 -1.69 20.48
CA ALA A 81 8.05 -0.45 20.78
C ALA A 81 6.94 -0.66 21.81
N LYS A 82 6.18 -1.76 21.71
CA LYS A 82 5.14 -2.12 22.68
C LYS A 82 5.74 -2.37 24.06
N GLN A 83 6.80 -3.16 24.15
CA GLN A 83 7.48 -3.43 25.43
C GLN A 83 8.08 -2.17 26.06
N MET A 84 8.71 -1.30 25.26
CA MET A 84 9.18 0.00 25.74
C MET A 84 8.02 0.85 26.25
N SER A 85 6.87 0.81 25.59
CA SER A 85 5.70 1.58 26.00
C SER A 85 5.16 1.15 27.36
N VAL A 86 5.12 -0.16 27.60
CA VAL A 86 4.77 -0.74 28.91
C VAL A 86 5.81 -0.36 29.98
N LYS A 87 7.11 -0.47 29.67
CA LYS A 87 8.18 -0.24 30.66
C LYS A 87 8.39 1.23 31.05
N PHE A 88 8.23 2.16 30.10
CA PHE A 88 8.56 3.57 30.28
C PHE A 88 7.34 4.51 30.23
N GLY A 89 6.14 3.97 30.02
CA GLY A 89 4.89 4.75 30.01
C GLY A 89 4.77 5.75 28.87
N LYS A 90 5.50 5.56 27.77
CA LYS A 90 5.55 6.49 26.62
C LYS A 90 5.22 5.77 25.32
N SER A 91 4.68 6.49 24.35
CA SER A 91 4.48 5.93 23.01
C SER A 91 5.79 5.98 22.22
N TYR A 92 6.19 4.84 21.64
CA TYR A 92 7.40 4.72 20.83
C TYR A 92 7.05 4.38 19.39
N ASN A 93 7.67 5.10 18.45
CA ASN A 93 7.52 4.84 17.02
C ASN A 93 8.53 3.75 16.56
N SER A 94 8.02 2.65 16.02
CA SER A 94 8.82 1.53 15.50
C SER A 94 9.83 1.94 14.43
N ARG A 95 9.48 2.91 13.57
CA ARG A 95 10.39 3.45 12.53
C ARG A 95 11.53 4.25 13.13
N ALA A 96 11.28 5.01 14.20
CA ALA A 96 12.33 5.74 14.90
C ALA A 96 13.34 4.78 15.54
N LEU A 97 12.85 3.69 16.15
CA LEU A 97 13.68 2.62 16.71
C LEU A 97 14.51 1.92 15.62
N GLN A 98 13.91 1.67 14.44
CA GLN A 98 14.64 1.12 13.30
C GLN A 98 15.81 2.01 12.89
N ILE A 99 15.58 3.32 12.72
CA ILE A 99 16.63 4.28 12.33
C ILE A 99 17.74 4.33 13.39
N LEU A 100 17.37 4.39 14.68
CA LEU A 100 18.32 4.39 15.79
C LEU A 100 19.21 3.13 15.76
N CYS A 101 18.60 1.94 15.67
CA CYS A 101 19.33 0.69 15.66
C CYS A 101 20.26 0.58 14.45
N THR A 102 19.84 1.06 13.27
CA THR A 102 20.69 1.11 12.08
C THR A 102 21.90 2.02 12.28
N LYS A 103 21.69 3.23 12.81
CA LYS A 103 22.79 4.20 13.07
C LYS A 103 23.80 3.70 14.11
N ARG A 104 23.36 2.89 15.06
CA ARG A 104 24.21 2.32 16.13
C ARG A 104 24.68 0.90 15.87
N ALA A 105 24.46 0.37 14.66
CA ALA A 105 24.79 -1.00 14.29
C ALA A 105 24.15 -2.10 15.18
N TRP A 106 23.04 -1.81 15.87
CA TRP A 106 22.27 -2.76 16.66
C TRP A 106 21.31 -3.58 15.79
N LYS A 107 21.89 -4.29 14.82
CA LYS A 107 21.15 -5.12 13.87
C LYS A 107 20.63 -6.38 14.57
N SER A 108 19.46 -6.86 14.15
CA SER A 108 18.83 -8.08 14.65
C SER A 108 19.28 -9.35 13.91
N GLY A 109 20.26 -9.25 13.00
CA GLY A 109 20.69 -10.36 12.13
C GLY A 109 19.69 -10.76 11.03
N ARG A 110 18.42 -10.33 11.10
CA ARG A 110 17.42 -10.59 10.07
C ARG A 110 17.75 -9.82 8.79
N ASN A 111 17.82 -10.54 7.67
CA ASN A 111 18.08 -9.99 6.33
C ASN A 111 16.79 -9.72 5.52
N GLY A 112 15.63 -10.04 6.07
CA GLY A 112 14.34 -9.89 5.40
C GLY A 112 14.06 -10.90 4.30
N ARG A 113 14.88 -11.96 4.18
CA ARG A 113 14.66 -13.07 3.25
C ARG A 113 14.06 -14.24 4.03
N PHE A 114 13.02 -14.84 3.45
CA PHE A 114 12.51 -16.13 3.90
C PHE A 114 13.54 -17.23 3.63
N GLN A 115 13.55 -18.27 4.45
CA GLN A 115 14.34 -19.46 4.15
C GLN A 115 13.70 -20.20 2.96
N LYS A 116 14.50 -21.01 2.26
CA LYS A 116 14.02 -21.77 1.11
C LYS A 116 13.02 -22.81 1.60
N GLY A 117 11.73 -22.61 1.28
CA GLY A 117 10.64 -23.51 1.68
C GLY A 117 9.55 -22.81 2.49
N ASP A 118 9.87 -21.74 3.22
CA ASP A 118 8.90 -21.07 4.13
C ASP A 118 7.66 -20.52 3.40
N ASN A 119 7.82 -20.13 2.13
CA ASN A 119 6.73 -19.60 1.30
C ASN A 119 6.16 -20.64 0.32
N PHE A 120 6.46 -21.92 0.52
CA PHE A 120 5.91 -22.97 -0.32
C PHE A 120 4.43 -23.18 0.00
N VAL A 121 3.60 -23.16 -1.03
CA VAL A 121 2.17 -23.47 -0.95
C VAL A 121 1.93 -24.71 -1.80
N PRO A 122 1.33 -25.79 -1.26
CA PRO A 122 1.05 -27.00 -2.01
C PRO A 122 0.23 -26.74 -3.28
N ILE A 123 0.50 -27.55 -4.32
CA ILE A 123 -0.32 -27.56 -5.53
C ILE A 123 -1.73 -28.05 -5.16
N GLY A 124 -2.77 -27.45 -5.74
CA GLY A 124 -4.17 -27.70 -5.40
C GLY A 124 -4.71 -26.79 -4.30
N THR A 125 -3.87 -26.06 -3.54
CA THR A 125 -4.38 -25.12 -2.53
C THR A 125 -5.23 -24.04 -3.18
N GLU A 126 -6.41 -23.84 -2.62
CA GLU A 126 -7.35 -22.83 -3.06
C GLU A 126 -7.14 -21.52 -2.30
N ARG A 127 -7.31 -20.39 -2.97
CA ARG A 127 -7.32 -19.07 -2.33
C ARG A 127 -8.30 -18.13 -3.01
N LEU A 128 -8.94 -17.27 -2.23
CA LEU A 128 -9.80 -16.22 -2.77
C LEU A 128 -8.94 -15.04 -3.27
N CYS A 129 -9.17 -14.60 -4.49
CA CYS A 129 -8.59 -13.36 -5.02
C CYS A 129 -9.55 -12.19 -4.75
N ALA A 130 -9.29 -11.41 -3.70
CA ALA A 130 -10.16 -10.31 -3.28
C ALA A 130 -10.46 -9.29 -4.40
N PHE A 131 -9.45 -8.93 -5.21
CA PHE A 131 -9.62 -7.94 -6.29
C PHE A 131 -10.58 -8.39 -7.40
N ARG A 132 -10.51 -9.67 -7.79
CA ARG A 132 -11.36 -10.24 -8.86
C ARG A 132 -12.61 -10.94 -8.32
N LYS A 133 -12.72 -11.12 -7.00
CA LYS A 133 -13.77 -11.90 -6.32
C LYS A 133 -13.89 -13.35 -6.82
N ILE A 134 -12.83 -13.94 -7.34
CA ILE A 134 -12.80 -15.32 -7.83
C ILE A 134 -11.92 -16.22 -6.96
N TRP A 135 -12.26 -17.50 -6.91
CA TRP A 135 -11.36 -18.53 -6.38
C TRP A 135 -10.24 -18.84 -7.36
N LEU A 136 -9.02 -19.02 -6.82
CA LEU A 136 -7.84 -19.47 -7.53
C LEU A 136 -7.37 -20.81 -6.97
N VAL A 137 -6.86 -21.67 -7.83
CA VAL A 137 -6.23 -22.94 -7.47
C VAL A 137 -4.75 -22.86 -7.82
N LYS A 138 -3.88 -23.32 -6.92
CA LYS A 138 -2.45 -23.45 -7.18
C LYS A 138 -2.21 -24.54 -8.24
N THR A 139 -1.74 -24.18 -9.43
CA THR A 139 -1.44 -25.17 -10.49
C THR A 139 0.04 -25.48 -10.66
N GLY A 140 0.93 -24.66 -10.09
CA GLY A 140 2.39 -24.86 -10.13
C GLY A 140 3.11 -23.94 -9.16
N ILE A 141 4.45 -23.97 -9.13
CA ILE A 141 5.27 -23.29 -8.10
C ILE A 141 4.96 -21.79 -7.98
N LYS A 142 4.84 -21.09 -9.11
CA LYS A 142 4.54 -19.64 -9.15
C LYS A 142 3.24 -19.30 -9.86
N SER A 143 2.48 -20.32 -10.30
CA SER A 143 1.22 -20.14 -11.03
C SER A 143 0.01 -20.38 -10.14
N TYR A 144 -1.05 -19.66 -10.48
CA TYR A 144 -2.40 -19.85 -9.97
C TYR A 144 -3.35 -19.68 -11.16
N GLU A 145 -4.35 -20.53 -11.24
CA GLU A 145 -5.40 -20.45 -12.26
C GLU A 145 -6.74 -20.24 -11.58
N ALA A 146 -7.70 -19.66 -12.31
CA ALA A 146 -9.04 -19.47 -11.77
C ALA A 146 -9.74 -20.83 -11.61
N LYS A 147 -10.37 -21.05 -10.45
CA LYS A 147 -11.00 -22.33 -10.08
C LYS A 147 -12.03 -22.79 -11.10
N HIS A 148 -12.90 -21.89 -11.55
CA HIS A 148 -13.90 -22.18 -12.58
C HIS A 148 -13.28 -22.65 -13.91
N LEU A 149 -12.18 -22.03 -14.35
CA LEU A 149 -11.47 -22.46 -15.57
C LEU A 149 -10.77 -23.80 -15.36
N TYR A 150 -10.15 -24.01 -14.20
CA TYR A 150 -9.48 -25.25 -13.84
C TYR A 150 -10.47 -26.43 -13.83
N ILE A 151 -11.62 -26.26 -13.17
CA ILE A 151 -12.70 -27.25 -13.12
C ILE A 151 -13.24 -27.48 -14.54
N TRP A 152 -13.58 -26.42 -15.28
CA TRP A 152 -14.09 -26.57 -16.64
C TRP A 152 -13.14 -27.37 -17.53
N ARG A 153 -11.84 -27.04 -17.53
CA ARG A 153 -10.85 -27.75 -18.36
C ARG A 153 -10.69 -29.21 -17.97
N LYS A 154 -10.81 -29.53 -16.68
CA LYS A 154 -10.69 -30.91 -16.20
C LYS A 154 -11.84 -31.80 -16.69
N TYR A 155 -13.04 -31.25 -16.85
CA TYR A 155 -14.24 -32.02 -17.25
C TYR A 155 -14.59 -31.89 -18.74
N HIS A 156 -14.49 -30.68 -19.32
CA HIS A 156 -14.91 -30.39 -20.70
C HIS A 156 -13.75 -30.14 -21.67
N GLY A 157 -12.53 -29.92 -21.17
CA GLY A 157 -11.36 -29.63 -22.00
C GLY A 157 -11.14 -28.13 -22.30
N GLU A 158 -10.43 -27.85 -23.38
CA GLU A 158 -9.99 -26.48 -23.70
C GLU A 158 -11.16 -25.55 -24.06
N ILE A 159 -11.01 -24.27 -23.72
CA ILE A 159 -12.00 -23.24 -24.03
C ILE A 159 -11.59 -22.58 -25.36
N PRO A 160 -12.39 -22.69 -26.43
CA PRO A 160 -12.03 -22.14 -27.73
C PRO A 160 -11.91 -20.61 -27.72
N LYS A 161 -11.12 -20.06 -28.65
CA LYS A 161 -10.95 -18.60 -28.78
C LYS A 161 -12.30 -17.94 -29.07
N GLY A 162 -12.64 -16.92 -28.28
CA GLY A 162 -13.91 -16.19 -28.40
C GLY A 162 -15.01 -16.69 -27.45
N TYR A 163 -14.75 -17.74 -26.68
CA TYR A 163 -15.62 -18.22 -25.61
C TYR A 163 -15.07 -17.84 -24.22
N VAL A 164 -15.97 -17.80 -23.26
CA VAL A 164 -15.71 -17.52 -21.85
C VAL A 164 -16.59 -18.41 -20.97
N ILE A 165 -16.15 -18.66 -19.74
CA ILE A 165 -16.97 -19.36 -18.75
C ILE A 165 -17.77 -18.34 -17.95
N TRP A 166 -19.07 -18.57 -17.86
CA TRP A 166 -20.06 -17.76 -17.18
C TRP A 166 -20.62 -18.51 -15.97
N PHE A 167 -20.97 -17.75 -14.94
CA PHE A 167 -21.62 -18.25 -13.72
C PHE A 167 -23.12 -17.96 -13.84
N LYS A 168 -23.96 -19.00 -13.91
CA LYS A 168 -25.41 -18.87 -14.13
C LYS A 168 -26.11 -18.07 -13.03
N ASP A 169 -25.66 -18.26 -11.79
CA ASP A 169 -26.18 -17.54 -10.61
C ASP A 169 -25.58 -16.14 -10.41
N GLY A 170 -24.51 -15.80 -11.14
CA GLY A 170 -23.75 -14.57 -10.94
C GLY A 170 -22.83 -14.55 -9.73
N ASP A 171 -22.78 -15.62 -8.94
CA ASP A 171 -21.84 -15.75 -7.84
C ASP A 171 -20.52 -16.36 -8.33
N THR A 172 -19.49 -15.52 -8.37
CA THR A 172 -18.13 -15.92 -8.76
C THR A 172 -17.44 -16.85 -7.76
N SER A 173 -18.06 -17.08 -6.60
CA SER A 173 -17.62 -18.02 -5.58
C SER A 173 -18.09 -19.46 -5.87
N ASN A 174 -19.27 -19.61 -6.50
CA ASN A 174 -19.90 -20.90 -6.78
C ASN A 174 -19.32 -21.56 -8.04
N CYS A 175 -18.26 -22.35 -7.87
CA CYS A 175 -17.55 -23.01 -8.97
C CYS A 175 -18.03 -24.47 -9.23
N THR A 176 -19.29 -24.81 -8.97
CA THR A 176 -19.84 -26.13 -9.31
C THR A 176 -20.01 -26.27 -10.83
N LEU A 177 -19.81 -27.47 -11.37
CA LEU A 177 -19.88 -27.69 -12.82
C LEU A 177 -21.23 -27.31 -13.41
N GLU A 178 -22.31 -27.54 -12.67
CA GLU A 178 -23.69 -27.23 -13.06
C GLU A 178 -23.96 -25.72 -13.16
N ASN A 179 -23.28 -24.92 -12.33
CA ASN A 179 -23.38 -23.46 -12.33
C ASN A 179 -22.49 -22.80 -13.40
N LEU A 180 -21.54 -23.55 -13.98
CA LEU A 180 -20.67 -23.06 -15.03
C LEU A 180 -21.26 -23.34 -16.41
N GLU A 181 -21.16 -22.37 -17.31
CA GLU A 181 -21.51 -22.56 -18.71
C GLU A 181 -20.54 -21.82 -19.62
N MET A 182 -20.29 -22.40 -20.79
CA MET A 182 -19.45 -21.77 -21.81
C MET A 182 -20.32 -20.96 -22.77
N ILE A 183 -20.08 -19.65 -22.82
CA ILE A 183 -20.81 -18.73 -23.69
C ILE A 183 -19.85 -17.97 -24.61
N THR A 184 -20.38 -17.40 -25.68
CA THR A 184 -19.58 -16.51 -26.54
C THR A 184 -19.33 -15.17 -25.86
N ARG A 185 -18.23 -14.49 -26.20
CA ARG A 185 -17.97 -13.13 -25.71
C ARG A 185 -19.08 -12.14 -26.10
N THR A 186 -19.73 -12.33 -27.26
CA THR A 186 -20.85 -11.49 -27.68
C THR A 186 -22.06 -11.69 -26.78
N GLU A 187 -22.40 -12.93 -26.46
CA GLU A 187 -23.48 -13.25 -25.52
C GLU A 187 -23.20 -12.71 -24.13
N MET A 188 -21.98 -12.87 -23.61
CA MET A 188 -21.55 -12.30 -22.32
C MET A 188 -21.79 -10.78 -22.27
N LEU A 189 -21.45 -10.06 -23.34
CA LEU A 189 -21.68 -8.61 -23.42
C LEU A 189 -23.16 -8.25 -23.34
N TRP A 190 -24.04 -9.01 -23.99
CA TRP A 190 -25.47 -8.78 -23.92
C TRP A 190 -26.06 -9.12 -22.55
N ARG A 191 -25.60 -10.21 -21.93
CA ARG A 191 -26.00 -10.59 -20.57
C ARG A 191 -25.66 -9.52 -19.55
N HIS A 192 -24.49 -8.89 -19.68
CA HIS A 192 -24.12 -7.73 -18.86
C HIS A 192 -25.01 -6.51 -19.13
N ARG A 193 -25.30 -6.19 -20.40
CA ARG A 193 -26.12 -5.02 -20.77
C ARG A 193 -27.57 -5.10 -20.29
N LEU A 194 -28.10 -6.32 -20.21
CA LEU A 194 -29.49 -6.58 -19.83
C LEU A 194 -29.62 -7.11 -18.40
N GLU A 195 -28.53 -7.06 -17.61
CA GLU A 195 -28.48 -7.54 -16.24
C GLU A 195 -29.12 -8.93 -16.08
N TYR A 196 -28.70 -9.88 -16.91
CA TYR A 196 -29.36 -11.18 -17.08
C TYR A 196 -29.68 -11.92 -15.77
N ASN A 197 -28.78 -11.86 -14.80
CA ASN A 197 -28.97 -12.54 -13.51
C ASN A 197 -30.06 -11.89 -12.64
N SER A 198 -30.45 -10.66 -12.93
CA SER A 198 -31.55 -9.93 -12.29
C SER A 198 -32.90 -10.15 -13.00
N LEU A 199 -32.91 -10.79 -14.19
CA LEU A 199 -34.14 -11.04 -14.95
C LEU A 199 -34.96 -12.17 -14.32
N ALA A 200 -36.28 -12.05 -14.40
CA ALA A 200 -37.20 -13.13 -14.04
C ALA A 200 -36.93 -14.38 -14.91
N ASP A 201 -37.01 -15.57 -14.30
CA ASP A 201 -36.70 -16.82 -14.97
C ASP A 201 -37.55 -17.07 -16.23
N GLU A 202 -38.80 -16.57 -16.24
CA GLU A 202 -39.71 -16.63 -17.38
C GLU A 202 -39.20 -15.88 -18.63
N LEU A 203 -38.36 -14.85 -18.44
CA LEU A 203 -37.83 -14.02 -19.53
C LEU A 203 -36.52 -14.56 -20.11
N LYS A 204 -35.83 -15.46 -19.40
CA LYS A 204 -34.55 -16.04 -19.84
C LYS A 204 -34.65 -16.78 -21.18
N PRO A 205 -35.67 -17.61 -21.46
CA PRO A 205 -35.82 -18.25 -22.77
C PRO A 205 -36.03 -17.26 -23.93
N SER A 206 -36.77 -16.17 -23.68
CA SER A 206 -37.01 -15.09 -24.64
C SER A 206 -35.72 -14.30 -24.95
N PHE A 207 -34.88 -14.09 -23.92
CA PHE A 207 -33.55 -13.53 -24.10
C PHE A 207 -32.66 -14.45 -24.95
N ASP A 208 -32.63 -15.75 -24.67
CA ASP A 208 -31.78 -16.71 -25.39
C ASP A 208 -32.14 -16.78 -26.88
N THR A 209 -33.45 -16.77 -27.19
CA THR A 209 -33.95 -16.69 -28.57
C THR A 209 -33.57 -15.38 -29.25
N PHE A 210 -33.68 -14.25 -28.55
CA PHE A 210 -33.23 -12.95 -29.05
C PHE A 210 -31.72 -12.92 -29.37
N ILE A 211 -30.87 -13.46 -28.48
CA ILE A 211 -29.42 -13.55 -28.72
C ILE A 211 -29.11 -14.44 -29.92
N LYS A 212 -29.74 -15.63 -30.02
CA LYS A 212 -29.58 -16.52 -31.17
C LYS A 212 -29.94 -15.81 -32.48
N LEU A 213 -31.05 -15.08 -32.50
CA LEU A 213 -31.47 -14.29 -33.67
C LEU A 213 -30.44 -13.21 -34.03
N ARG A 214 -29.95 -12.44 -33.03
CA ARG A 214 -28.95 -11.39 -33.26
C ARG A 214 -27.61 -11.94 -33.74
N MET A 215 -27.16 -13.06 -33.21
CA MET A 215 -25.94 -13.75 -33.65
C MET A 215 -26.06 -14.17 -35.12
N ARG A 216 -27.18 -14.78 -35.51
CA ARG A 216 -27.45 -15.17 -36.91
C ARG A 216 -27.48 -13.97 -37.86
N VAL A 217 -28.12 -12.86 -37.47
CA VAL A 217 -28.12 -11.62 -38.28
C VAL A 217 -26.69 -11.08 -38.48
N ALA A 218 -25.86 -11.10 -37.43
CA ALA A 218 -24.47 -10.67 -37.51
C ALA A 218 -23.63 -11.57 -38.44
N GLU A 219 -23.85 -12.88 -38.42
CA GLU A 219 -23.21 -13.83 -39.34
C GLU A 219 -23.60 -13.57 -40.80
N CYS A 220 -24.88 -13.34 -41.08
CA CYS A 220 -25.36 -13.01 -42.43
C CYS A 220 -24.74 -11.72 -42.99
N LYS A 221 -24.52 -10.71 -42.13
CA LYS A 221 -23.87 -9.45 -42.53
C LYS A 221 -22.38 -9.61 -42.84
N LYS A 222 -21.68 -10.57 -42.22
CA LYS A 222 -20.26 -10.83 -42.47
C LYS A 222 -19.98 -11.63 -43.75
N LYS A 223 -21.00 -12.34 -44.25
CA LYS A 223 -20.91 -13.14 -45.49
C LYS A 223 -21.21 -12.34 -46.76
N LYS A 224 -21.72 -11.12 -46.62
CA LYS A 224 -21.86 -10.14 -47.70
C LYS A 224 -20.61 -9.27 -47.74
#